data_AF-R6BN17-F1
#
_entry.id   AF-R6BN17-F1
#
_cell.length_a   1.000
_cell.length_b   1.000
_cell.length_c   1.000
_cell.angle_alpha   90.00
_cell.angle_beta   90.00
_cell.angle_gamma   90.00
#
_symmetry.space_group_name_H-M   'P 1'
#
loop_
_entity.id
_entity.type
_entity.pdbx_description
1 polymer ?
#
loop_
_entity_poly.entity_id
_entity_poly.type
_entity_poly.pdbx_seq_one_letter_code
_entity_poly.pdbx_strand_id
1 'polypeptide(L)'
;MQTDIFLQKALVDEVKDVLKGYTTLNNGEPVKFNVYPQNLPAKKGKNDEDHFPYVLVCLDEEVIQEEEGDNICSIYFLVGLNDKNENRQGHFDVANVLNLISERFLKKRLIADRFRIQLPVSKKFQEDDTWPKFFGGMTTLWAVNKPMIEETEYD
;
A
#
# COMPACT_ATOMS: atom_id res chain seq x y z
N MET A 1 14.39 14.61 10.83
CA MET A 1 14.46 13.52 9.82
C MET A 1 13.02 13.04 9.63
N GLN A 2 12.43 13.14 8.43
CA GLN A 2 11.02 12.78 8.19
C GLN A 2 10.87 11.26 8.09
N THR A 3 10.49 10.63 9.20
CA THR A 3 10.50 9.17 9.39
C THR A 3 9.40 8.46 8.59
N ASP A 4 8.25 9.10 8.43
CA ASP A 4 7.10 8.71 7.60
C ASP A 4 7.43 8.61 6.11
N ILE A 5 8.17 9.57 5.55
CA ILE A 5 8.57 9.53 4.13
C ILE A 5 9.52 8.36 3.86
N PHE A 6 10.44 8.08 4.79
CA PHE A 6 11.31 6.90 4.68
C PHE A 6 10.52 5.60 4.77
N LEU A 7 9.51 5.55 5.65
CA LEU A 7 8.59 4.41 5.73
C LEU A 7 7.88 4.18 4.39
N GLN A 8 7.24 5.21 3.81
CA GLN A 8 6.52 5.05 2.54
C GLN A 8 7.44 4.55 1.42
N LYS A 9 8.65 5.12 1.29
CA LYS A 9 9.63 4.68 0.28
C LYS A 9 10.04 3.23 0.49
N ALA A 10 10.34 2.84 1.72
CA ALA A 10 10.73 1.47 2.04
C ALA A 10 9.59 0.47 1.74
N LEU A 11 8.35 0.84 2.05
CA LEU A 11 7.18 0.01 1.74
C LEU A 11 6.91 -0.09 0.24
N VAL A 12 7.11 0.98 -0.53
CA VAL A 12 7.02 0.93 -2.00
C VAL A 12 8.02 -0.07 -2.57
N ASP A 13 9.27 -0.03 -2.12
CA ASP A 13 10.30 -0.94 -2.61
C ASP A 13 10.07 -2.39 -2.16
N GLU A 14 9.58 -2.59 -0.93
CA GLU A 14 9.19 -3.91 -0.44
C GLU A 14 8.03 -4.51 -1.26
N VAL A 15 6.99 -3.71 -1.56
CA VAL A 15 5.87 -4.16 -2.39
C VAL A 15 6.32 -4.50 -3.82
N LYS A 16 7.26 -3.73 -4.39
CA LYS A 16 7.86 -4.06 -5.69
C LYS A 16 8.58 -5.41 -5.65
N ASP A 17 9.31 -5.70 -4.58
CA ASP A 17 10.02 -6.99 -4.43
C ASP A 17 9.04 -8.15 -4.29
N VAL A 18 8.01 -8.00 -3.44
CA VAL A 18 6.93 -8.99 -3.27
C VAL A 18 6.25 -9.34 -4.59
N LEU A 19 6.00 -8.33 -5.44
CA LEU A 19 5.28 -8.50 -6.69
C LEU A 19 6.18 -8.79 -7.89
N LYS A 20 7.51 -8.84 -7.71
CA LYS A 20 8.48 -8.99 -8.82
C LYS A 20 8.25 -10.26 -9.65
N GLY A 21 7.82 -11.34 -9.01
CA GLY A 21 7.49 -12.63 -9.63
C GLY A 21 6.00 -12.83 -9.91
N TYR A 22 5.14 -11.88 -9.52
CA TYR A 22 3.70 -11.98 -9.73
C TYR A 22 3.30 -11.30 -11.03
N THR A 23 2.52 -12.01 -11.83
CA THR A 23 1.96 -11.51 -13.09
C THR A 23 0.48 -11.84 -13.08
N THR A 24 -0.35 -10.85 -13.43
CA THR A 24 -1.79 -11.06 -13.61
C THR A 24 -2.12 -11.08 -15.10
N LEU A 25 -3.25 -11.67 -15.47
CA LEU A 25 -3.73 -11.67 -16.83
C LEU A 25 -4.69 -10.48 -16.99
N ASN A 26 -4.26 -9.48 -17.76
CA ASN A 26 -5.13 -8.37 -18.15
C ASN A 26 -5.51 -8.54 -19.61
N ASN A 27 -6.80 -8.80 -19.88
CA ASN A 27 -7.32 -9.02 -21.23
C ASN A 27 -6.57 -10.13 -22.00
N GLY A 28 -6.11 -11.17 -21.28
CA GLY A 28 -5.38 -12.32 -21.85
C GLY A 28 -3.86 -12.15 -21.92
N GLU A 29 -3.33 -10.96 -21.65
CA GLU A 29 -1.89 -10.69 -21.66
C GLU A 29 -1.32 -10.68 -20.23
N PRO A 30 -0.18 -11.34 -19.98
CA PRO A 30 0.51 -11.26 -18.70
C PRO A 30 1.08 -9.85 -18.47
N VAL A 31 0.59 -9.17 -17.44
CA VAL A 31 1.07 -7.84 -17.03
C VAL A 31 1.52 -7.82 -15.57
N LYS A 32 2.52 -6.98 -15.29
CA LYS A 32 3.06 -6.74 -13.95
C LYS A 32 2.34 -5.57 -13.28
N PHE A 33 2.32 -5.59 -11.94
CA PHE A 33 1.82 -4.46 -11.17
C PHE A 33 2.82 -3.31 -11.17
N ASN A 34 2.33 -2.12 -11.47
CA ASN A 34 3.02 -0.88 -11.16
C ASN A 34 2.87 -0.56 -9.67
N VAL A 35 3.90 0.00 -9.04
CA VAL A 35 3.83 0.39 -7.63
C VAL A 35 4.22 1.85 -7.49
N TYR A 36 3.31 2.66 -6.96
CA TYR A 36 3.48 4.13 -6.85
C TYR A 36 3.25 4.62 -5.41
N PRO A 37 3.99 5.64 -4.96
CA PRO A 37 3.69 6.34 -3.72
C PRO A 37 2.53 7.32 -3.92
N GLN A 38 1.57 7.33 -3.00
CA GLN A 38 0.46 8.29 -2.86
C GLN A 38 -0.55 8.39 -4.01
N ASN A 39 -0.09 8.64 -5.24
CA ASN A 39 -0.91 8.95 -6.40
C ASN A 39 -0.37 8.26 -7.65
N LEU A 40 -1.26 8.02 -8.61
CA LEU A 40 -0.86 7.68 -9.97
C LEU A 40 -0.13 8.86 -10.63
N PRO A 41 0.77 8.60 -11.59
CA PRO A 41 1.34 9.65 -12.43
C PRO A 41 0.26 10.49 -13.12
N ALA A 42 0.61 11.72 -13.48
CA ALA A 42 -0.29 12.63 -14.17
C ALA A 42 -0.76 12.01 -15.50
N LYS A 43 -2.09 11.97 -15.70
CA LYS A 43 -2.70 11.42 -16.92
C LYS A 43 -2.20 12.16 -18.15
N LYS A 44 -1.77 11.42 -19.15
CA LYS A 44 -1.39 11.95 -20.47
C LYS A 44 -2.58 12.19 -21.40
N GLY A 45 -3.77 11.72 -21.02
CA GLY A 45 -5.02 11.90 -21.77
C GLY A 45 -6.24 11.35 -21.03
N LYS A 46 -7.44 11.50 -21.63
CA LYS A 46 -8.70 11.02 -21.02
C LYS A 46 -8.75 9.49 -20.81
N ASN A 47 -8.05 8.73 -21.65
CA ASN A 47 -8.04 7.26 -21.64
C ASN A 47 -6.67 6.69 -21.26
N ASP A 48 -5.95 7.37 -20.36
CA ASP A 48 -4.69 6.85 -19.82
C ASP A 48 -4.99 5.67 -18.88
N GLU A 49 -4.99 4.46 -19.47
CA GLU A 49 -5.11 3.18 -18.78
C GLU A 49 -3.72 2.52 -18.57
N ASP A 50 -2.64 3.20 -18.98
CA ASP A 50 -1.26 2.65 -19.04
C ASP A 50 -0.72 2.27 -17.65
N HIS A 51 -1.34 2.80 -16.60
CA HIS A 51 -0.94 2.55 -15.22
C HIS A 51 -1.59 1.29 -14.62
N PHE A 52 -2.59 0.69 -15.27
CA PHE A 52 -3.17 -0.55 -14.79
C PHE A 52 -2.34 -1.77 -15.20
N PRO A 53 -2.19 -2.78 -14.32
CA PRO A 53 -2.62 -2.79 -12.92
C PRO A 53 -1.63 -2.06 -12.01
N TYR A 54 -2.09 -1.55 -10.87
CA TYR A 54 -1.24 -0.83 -9.90
C TYR A 54 -1.52 -1.17 -8.45
N VAL A 55 -0.52 -0.86 -7.61
CA VAL A 55 -0.64 -0.72 -6.15
C VAL A 55 -0.18 0.68 -5.76
N LEU A 56 -1.02 1.43 -5.05
CA LEU A 56 -0.61 2.66 -4.37
C LEU A 56 -0.21 2.32 -2.93
N VAL A 57 0.83 2.99 -2.43
CA VAL A 57 1.22 3.00 -1.02
C VAL A 57 1.06 4.43 -0.51
N CYS A 58 0.01 4.67 0.28
CA CYS A 58 -0.41 6.00 0.68
C CYS A 58 -0.18 6.22 2.17
N LEU A 59 0.43 7.35 2.52
CA LEU A 59 0.34 7.89 3.87
C LEU A 59 -1.12 8.30 4.10
N ASP A 60 -1.67 7.89 5.24
CA ASP A 60 -3.07 8.13 5.61
C ASP A 60 -3.16 9.06 6.82
N GLU A 61 -2.84 8.55 8.01
CA GLU A 61 -2.86 9.29 9.27
C GLU A 61 -1.59 9.00 10.07
N GLU A 62 -1.04 9.99 10.78
CA GLU A 62 -0.02 9.77 11.80
C GLU A 62 -0.53 10.28 13.15
N VAL A 63 -0.50 9.42 14.16
CA VAL A 63 -0.93 9.73 15.52
C VAL A 63 0.29 9.71 16.44
N ILE A 64 0.51 10.85 17.10
CA ILE A 64 1.48 11.00 18.19
C ILE A 64 0.73 10.67 19.48
N GLN A 65 0.96 9.48 20.04
CA GLN A 65 0.14 8.96 21.13
C GLN A 65 0.54 9.52 22.51
N GLU A 66 1.84 9.53 22.81
CA GLU A 66 2.38 9.88 24.14
C GLU A 66 3.78 10.52 23.99
N GLU A 67 4.23 11.27 25.01
CA GLU A 67 5.58 11.87 25.05
C GLU A 67 6.70 10.81 25.08
N GLU A 68 6.41 9.66 25.70
CA GLU A 68 7.29 8.50 25.84
C GLU A 68 6.77 7.30 25.02
N GLY A 69 6.73 7.44 23.69
CA GLY A 69 6.32 6.34 22.81
C GLY A 69 6.76 6.52 21.36
N ASP A 70 6.69 5.43 20.58
CA ASP A 70 6.78 5.51 19.12
C ASP A 70 5.49 6.12 18.55
N ASN A 71 5.62 6.93 17.50
CA ASN A 71 4.46 7.38 16.74
C ASN A 71 3.88 6.21 15.93
N ILE A 72 2.57 6.23 15.70
CA ILE A 72 1.91 5.26 14.83
C ILE A 72 1.52 5.95 13.53
N CYS A 73 2.09 5.45 12.44
CA CYS A 73 1.75 5.86 11.07
C CYS A 73 0.83 4.82 10.42
N SER A 74 -0.35 5.24 10.00
CA SER A 74 -1.30 4.49 9.17
C SER A 74 -0.88 4.58 7.70
N ILE A 75 -0.77 3.42 7.06
CA ILE A 75 -0.50 3.29 5.63
C ILE A 75 -1.67 2.56 4.98
N TYR A 76 -2.21 3.18 3.94
CA TYR A 76 -3.24 2.60 3.09
C TYR A 76 -2.64 2.11 1.76
N PHE A 77 -2.89 0.85 1.45
CA PHE A 77 -2.54 0.22 0.17
C PHE A 77 -3.78 0.12 -0.70
N LEU A 78 -3.73 0.64 -1.93
CA LEU A 78 -4.83 0.52 -2.89
C LEU A 78 -4.38 -0.29 -4.11
N VAL A 79 -5.04 -1.41 -4.35
CA VAL A 79 -4.85 -2.21 -5.57
C VAL A 79 -5.93 -1.84 -6.57
N GLY A 80 -5.51 -1.49 -7.79
CA GLY A 80 -6.40 -1.18 -8.90
C GLY A 80 -6.09 -2.05 -10.11
N LEU A 81 -7.13 -2.67 -10.66
CA LEU A 81 -7.05 -3.53 -11.82
C LEU A 81 -8.17 -3.17 -12.81
N ASN A 82 -7.89 -3.32 -14.10
CA ASN A 82 -8.84 -3.11 -15.18
C ASN A 82 -8.84 -4.39 -16.03
N ASP A 83 -9.83 -5.26 -15.83
CA ASP A 83 -9.97 -6.53 -16.54
C ASP A 83 -11.31 -6.56 -17.27
N LYS A 84 -11.23 -6.55 -18.61
CA LYS A 84 -12.39 -6.52 -19.51
C LYS A 84 -12.89 -7.93 -19.83
N ASN A 85 -12.34 -8.98 -19.21
CA ASN A 85 -12.84 -10.33 -19.38
C ASN A 85 -14.27 -10.45 -18.82
N GLU A 86 -15.15 -11.10 -19.58
CA GLU A 86 -16.55 -11.31 -19.22
C GLU A 86 -16.74 -12.26 -18.03
N ASN A 87 -15.71 -13.05 -17.68
CA ASN A 87 -15.73 -13.92 -16.49
C ASN A 87 -15.59 -13.15 -15.16
N ARG A 88 -15.25 -11.86 -15.20
CA ARG A 88 -15.18 -10.92 -14.06
C ARG A 88 -14.30 -11.40 -12.90
N GLN A 89 -13.19 -12.05 -13.19
CA GLN A 89 -12.32 -12.68 -12.19
C GLN A 89 -11.30 -11.74 -11.54
N GLY A 90 -11.19 -10.48 -11.99
CA GLY A 90 -10.21 -9.52 -11.47
C GLY A 90 -10.22 -9.28 -9.95
N HIS A 91 -11.33 -9.57 -9.26
CA HIS A 91 -11.40 -9.52 -7.79
C HIS A 91 -10.48 -10.54 -7.10
N PHE A 92 -10.24 -11.71 -7.71
CA PHE A 92 -9.30 -12.70 -7.18
C PHE A 92 -7.86 -12.22 -7.25
N ASP A 93 -7.48 -11.53 -8.33
CA ASP A 93 -6.16 -10.91 -8.45
C ASP A 93 -5.94 -9.84 -7.40
N VAL A 94 -6.95 -8.98 -7.16
CA VAL A 94 -6.91 -7.99 -6.09
C VAL A 94 -6.70 -8.66 -4.73
N ALA A 95 -7.49 -9.70 -4.42
CA ALA A 95 -7.34 -10.44 -3.16
C ALA A 95 -5.97 -11.11 -3.02
N ASN A 96 -5.46 -11.69 -4.10
CA ASN A 96 -4.18 -12.36 -4.09
C ASN A 96 -3.02 -11.39 -3.85
N VAL A 97 -3.01 -10.22 -4.51
CA VAL A 97 -2.02 -9.17 -4.27
C VAL A 97 -2.04 -8.71 -2.81
N LEU A 98 -3.23 -8.43 -2.25
CA LEU A 98 -3.35 -8.06 -0.85
C LEU A 98 -2.90 -9.18 0.10
N ASN A 99 -3.12 -10.44 -0.26
CA ASN A 99 -2.63 -11.60 0.49
C ASN A 99 -1.10 -11.66 0.50
N LEU A 100 -0.44 -11.57 -0.66
CA LEU A 100 1.02 -11.59 -0.78
C LEU A 100 1.67 -10.47 0.05
N ILE A 101 1.14 -9.25 -0.04
CA ILE A 101 1.67 -8.11 0.72
C ILE A 101 1.49 -8.34 2.23
N SER A 102 0.27 -8.71 2.67
CA SER A 102 0.02 -8.95 4.10
C SER A 102 0.86 -10.10 4.66
N GLU A 103 1.03 -11.19 3.88
CA GLU A 103 1.83 -12.34 4.28
C GLU A 103 3.29 -11.94 4.45
N ARG A 104 3.84 -11.13 3.54
CA ARG A 104 5.21 -10.62 3.65
C ARG A 104 5.42 -9.83 4.94
N PHE A 105 4.52 -8.89 5.23
CA PHE A 105 4.64 -8.02 6.41
C PHE A 105 4.44 -8.78 7.71
N LEU A 106 3.51 -9.75 7.75
CA LEU A 106 3.29 -10.55 8.94
C LEU A 106 4.39 -11.59 9.18
N LYS A 107 5.00 -12.13 8.11
CA LYS A 107 6.14 -13.08 8.21
C LYS A 107 7.43 -12.41 8.68
N LYS A 108 7.79 -11.23 8.16
CA LYS A 108 8.89 -10.42 8.72
C LYS A 108 8.38 -9.02 9.02
N ARG A 109 8.10 -8.81 10.31
CA ARG A 109 7.41 -7.64 10.86
C ARG A 109 8.23 -6.36 10.91
N LEU A 110 9.50 -6.40 10.48
CA LEU A 110 10.41 -5.27 10.47
C LEU A 110 10.80 -4.94 9.03
N ILE A 111 10.63 -3.66 8.65
CA ILE A 111 11.00 -3.12 7.35
C ILE A 111 12.10 -2.08 7.54
N ALA A 112 13.09 -2.10 6.65
CA ALA A 112 14.28 -1.24 6.70
C ALA A 112 14.96 -1.22 8.08
N ASP A 113 14.94 -2.36 8.78
CA ASP A 113 15.52 -2.58 10.11
C ASP A 113 15.03 -1.62 11.21
N ARG A 114 13.91 -0.91 11.00
CA ARG A 114 13.42 0.09 11.95
C ARG A 114 11.91 0.20 12.07
N PHE A 115 11.16 -0.07 11.01
CA PHE A 115 9.71 0.14 11.01
C PHE A 115 9.01 -1.17 11.33
N ARG A 116 8.26 -1.21 12.44
CA ARG A 116 7.58 -2.41 12.89
C ARG A 116 6.07 -2.33 12.64
N ILE A 117 5.52 -3.34 11.98
CA ILE A 117 4.08 -3.44 11.75
C ILE A 117 3.31 -3.81 13.04
N GLN A 118 2.27 -3.04 13.33
CA GLN A 118 1.33 -3.24 14.42
C GLN A 118 0.01 -3.84 13.91
N LEU A 119 -0.74 -4.44 14.82
CA LEU A 119 -2.07 -4.98 14.55
C LEU A 119 -3.13 -3.94 14.97
N PRO A 120 -4.33 -3.92 14.35
CA PRO A 120 -4.78 -4.84 13.29
C PRO A 120 -4.24 -4.50 11.89
N VAL A 121 -4.24 -5.50 11.01
CA VAL A 121 -4.18 -5.31 9.54
C VAL A 121 -5.58 -5.57 9.01
N SER A 122 -6.14 -4.61 8.26
CA SER A 122 -7.48 -4.74 7.70
C SER A 122 -7.43 -4.74 6.18
N LYS A 123 -8.35 -5.47 5.55
CA LYS A 123 -8.55 -5.48 4.10
C LYS A 123 -10.00 -5.13 3.81
N LYS A 124 -10.23 -4.32 2.78
CA LYS A 124 -11.56 -3.98 2.30
C LYS A 124 -11.62 -4.22 0.80
N PHE A 125 -12.65 -4.91 0.36
CA PHE A 125 -12.88 -5.16 -1.05
C PHE A 125 -13.98 -4.24 -1.56
N GLN A 126 -13.92 -3.92 -2.84
CA GLN A 126 -14.99 -3.22 -3.52
C GLN A 126 -16.30 -4.00 -3.42
N GLU A 127 -17.39 -3.29 -3.13
CA GLU A 127 -18.75 -3.85 -3.07
C GLU A 127 -19.56 -3.51 -4.34
N ASP A 128 -19.32 -2.34 -4.93
CA ASP A 128 -20.02 -1.89 -6.14
C ASP A 128 -19.53 -2.62 -7.41
N ASP A 129 -20.45 -2.97 -8.30
CA ASP A 129 -20.11 -3.46 -9.64
C ASP A 129 -19.60 -2.30 -10.51
N THR A 130 -18.27 -2.19 -10.63
CA THR A 130 -17.63 -1.22 -11.52
C THR A 130 -16.90 -1.88 -12.69
N TRP A 131 -17.33 -3.08 -13.12
CA TRP A 131 -16.72 -3.75 -14.26
C TRP A 131 -16.53 -2.78 -15.43
N PRO A 132 -15.33 -2.74 -16.05
CA PRO A 132 -14.20 -3.68 -15.92
C PRO A 132 -13.19 -3.38 -14.80
N LYS A 133 -13.46 -2.42 -13.92
CA LYS A 133 -12.52 -2.03 -12.86
C LYS A 133 -12.78 -2.80 -11.58
N PHE A 134 -11.70 -3.23 -10.94
CA PHE A 134 -11.70 -3.95 -9.68
C PHE A 134 -10.74 -3.27 -8.70
N PHE A 135 -11.21 -3.08 -7.46
CA PHE A 135 -10.44 -2.41 -6.42
C PHE A 135 -10.43 -3.17 -5.10
N GLY A 136 -9.35 -3.01 -4.35
CA GLY A 136 -9.24 -3.47 -2.98
C GLY A 136 -8.22 -2.65 -2.20
N GLY A 137 -8.51 -2.46 -0.92
CA GLY A 137 -7.72 -1.69 0.01
C GLY A 137 -7.16 -2.56 1.13
N MET A 138 -6.01 -2.18 1.68
CA MET A 138 -5.49 -2.72 2.93
C MET A 138 -4.92 -1.60 3.79
N THR A 139 -5.27 -1.57 5.07
CA THR A 139 -4.72 -0.61 6.03
C THR A 139 -3.79 -1.32 7.00
N THR A 140 -2.65 -0.69 7.29
CA THR A 140 -1.63 -1.18 8.21
C THR A 140 -1.15 -0.06 9.11
N LEU A 141 -0.68 -0.42 10.30
CA LEU A 141 -0.15 0.52 11.29
C LEU A 141 1.34 0.24 11.49
N TRP A 142 2.16 1.29 11.56
CA TRP A 142 3.61 1.18 11.67
C TRP A 142 4.15 2.05 12.79
N ALA A 143 4.99 1.47 13.65
CA ALA A 143 5.79 2.24 14.60
C ALA A 143 6.88 3.01 13.84
N VAL A 144 6.92 4.33 14.04
CA VAL A 144 7.94 5.24 13.49
C VAL A 144 8.57 6.05 14.62
N ASN A 145 9.88 6.29 14.55
CA ASN A 145 10.59 7.04 15.59
C ASN A 145 10.04 8.46 15.72
N LYS A 146 9.90 8.93 16.96
CA LYS A 146 9.46 10.28 17.28
C LYS A 146 10.42 11.38 16.79
N PRO A 147 9.92 12.57 16.44
CA PRO A 147 10.73 13.79 16.50
C PRO A 147 11.16 14.04 17.96
N MET A 148 12.35 14.59 18.18
CA MET A 148 12.73 15.04 19.53
C MET A 148 11.83 16.23 19.90
N ILE A 149 11.11 16.11 21.01
CA ILE A 149 10.41 17.24 21.63
C ILE A 149 11.49 18.03 22.38
N GLU A 150 11.62 19.31 22.10
CA GLU A 150 12.48 20.20 22.87
C GLU A 150 11.75 20.52 24.18
N GLU A 151 12.28 20.02 25.30
CA GLU A 151 11.84 20.44 26.64
C GLU A 151 12.30 21.89 26.85
N THR A 152 11.38 22.73 27.33
CA THR A 152 11.65 24.12 27.67
C THR A 152 11.88 24.24 29.18
N GLU A 153 12.47 25.34 29.65
CA GLU A 153 12.69 25.60 31.08
C GLU A 153 11.40 25.70 31.92
N TYR A 154 10.24 25.50 31.30
CA TYR A 154 8.90 25.57 31.89
C TYR A 154 8.21 24.20 32.00
N ASP A 155 8.85 23.12 31.55
CA ASP A 155 8.36 21.73 31.64
C ASP A 155 8.85 21.01 32.92
#